data_AF-A0A354F1A0-F1
#
_entry.id   AF-A0A354F1A0-F1
#
_cell.length_a   1.000
_cell.length_b   1.000
_cell.length_c   1.000
_cell.angle_alpha   90.00
_cell.angle_beta   90.00
_cell.angle_gamma   90.00
#
_symmetry.space_group_name_H-M   'P 1'
#
loop_
_entity.id
_entity.type
_entity.pdbx_description
1 polymer ?
#
loop_
_entity_poly.entity_id
_entity_poly.type
_entity_poly.pdbx_seq_one_letter_code
_entity_poly.pdbx_strand_id
1 'polypeptide(L)' 'MKQDRNKVQQNVSHDIRQPLNIILMVSDNIHSRLVNKLEEDDALYLSKKIGRIEDQISKIVALVENLSPSNLGR' A
#
# COMPACT_ATOMS: atom_id res chain seq x y z
N MET A 1 -3.33 -26.58 -15.53
CA MET A 1 -3.17 -25.31 -16.29
C MET A 1 -4.00 -24.14 -15.74
N LYS A 2 -5.35 -24.14 -15.78
CA LYS A 2 -6.14 -23.02 -15.21
C LYS A 2 -6.06 -22.93 -13.67
N GLN A 3 -6.01 -24.08 -13.00
CA GLN A 3 -5.97 -24.19 -11.54
C GLN A 3 -4.61 -23.74 -10.96
N ASP A 4 -3.50 -24.03 -11.64
CA ASP A 4 -2.15 -23.62 -11.23
C ASP A 4 -1.96 -22.10 -11.36
N ARG A 5 -2.48 -21.48 -12.43
CA ARG A 5 -2.43 -20.02 -12.62
C ARG A 5 -3.18 -19.28 -11.51
N ASN A 6 -4.35 -19.76 -11.11
CA ASN A 6 -5.12 -19.13 -10.02
C ASN A 6 -4.38 -19.20 -8.68
N LYS A 7 -3.70 -20.31 -8.40
CA LYS A 7 -2.92 -20.49 -7.16
C LYS A 7 -1.68 -19.60 -7.12
N VAL A 8 -0.98 -19.46 -8.25
CA VAL A 8 0.16 -18.52 -8.39
C VAL A 8 -0.30 -17.07 -8.23
N GLN A 9 -1.42 -16.68 -8.86
CA GLN A 9 -1.96 -15.32 -8.77
C GLN A 9 -2.38 -14.96 -7.33
N GLN A 10 -2.98 -15.91 -6.59
CA GLN A 10 -3.36 -15.71 -5.19
C GLN A 10 -2.14 -15.53 -4.28
N ASN A 11 -1.10 -16.33 -4.47
CA ASN A 11 0.14 -16.20 -3.70
C ASN A 11 0.82 -14.85 -3.98
N VAL A 12 0.91 -14.44 -5.25
CA VAL A 12 1.47 -13.13 -5.63
C VAL A 12 0.68 -11.97 -5.00
N SER A 13 -0.65 -12.06 -4.98
CA SER A 13 -1.49 -11.04 -4.34
C SER A 13 -1.24 -10.94 -2.82
N HIS A 14 -1.15 -12.08 -2.14
CA HIS A 14 -0.86 -12.14 -0.71
C HIS A 14 0.55 -11.62 -0.39
N ASP A 15 1.55 -12.07 -1.14
CA ASP A 15 2.96 -11.74 -0.94
C ASP A 15 3.26 -10.25 -1.21
N ILE A 16 2.46 -9.58 -2.05
CA ILE A 16 2.55 -8.14 -2.28
C ILE A 16 1.74 -7.36 -1.24
N ARG A 17 0.58 -7.86 -0.79
CA ARG A 17 -0.27 -7.13 0.18
C ARG A 17 0.39 -6.97 1.54
N GLN A 18 1.06 -8.02 2.03
CA GLN A 18 1.73 -7.98 3.34
C GLN A 18 2.78 -6.85 3.45
N PRO A 19 3.77 -6.71 2.55
CA PRO A 19 4.74 -5.63 2.63
C PRO A 19 4.10 -4.25 2.44
N LEU A 20 3.09 -4.10 1.59
CA LEU A 20 2.38 -2.82 1.42
C LEU A 20 1.68 -2.37 2.71
N ASN A 21 1.03 -3.29 3.42
CA ASN A 21 0.42 -3.01 4.71
C ASN A 21 1.45 -2.58 5.76
N ILE A 22 2.65 -3.21 5.76
CA ILE A 22 3.75 -2.81 6.65
C ILE A 22 4.21 -1.39 6.33
N ILE A 23 4.36 -1.04 5.05
CA ILE A 23 4.80 0.30 4.65
C ILE A 23 3.77 1.37 5.06
N LEU A 24 2.46 1.10 4.90
CA LEU A 24 1.40 1.98 5.40
C LEU A 24 1.51 2.19 6.91
N MET A 25 1.59 1.11 7.68
CA MET A 25 1.71 1.18 9.13
C MET A 25 2.95 1.97 9.58
N VAL A 26 4.09 1.81 8.89
CA VAL A 26 5.31 2.57 9.19
C VAL A 26 5.12 4.05 8.84
N SER A 27 4.46 4.36 7.71
CA SER A 27 4.15 5.73 7.29
C SER A 27 3.26 6.45 8.31
N ASP A 28 2.20 5.79 8.79
CA ASP A 28 1.33 6.29 9.85
C ASP A 28 2.09 6.56 11.17
N ASN A 29 3.00 5.66 11.53
CA ASN A 29 3.82 5.81 12.73
C ASN A 29 4.81 6.97 12.62
N ILE A 30 5.43 7.16 11.44
CA ILE A 30 6.29 8.32 11.17
C ILE A 30 5.46 9.59 11.27
N HIS A 31 4.30 9.63 10.62
CA HIS A 31 3.42 10.80 10.63
C HIS A 31 3.03 11.18 12.08
N SER A 32 2.46 10.23 12.82
CA SER A 32 1.95 10.47 14.19
C SER A 32 3.04 10.86 15.20
N ARG A 33 4.26 10.33 15.05
CA ARG A 33 5.35 10.53 16.04
C ARG A 33 6.31 11.65 15.71
N LEU A 34 6.55 11.92 14.41
CA LEU A 34 7.58 12.88 13.97
C LEU A 34 6.97 14.23 13.58
N VAL A 35 5.81 14.27 12.94
CA VAL A 35 5.24 15.54 12.43
C VAL A 35 5.01 16.54 13.57
N ASN A 36 4.56 16.09 14.73
CA ASN A 36 4.35 16.94 15.91
C ASN A 36 5.65 17.43 16.59
N LYS A 37 6.82 16.99 16.13
CA LYS A 37 8.14 17.35 16.67
C LYS A 37 8.96 18.20 15.71
N LEU A 38 8.41 18.51 14.53
CA LEU A 38 9.06 19.30 13.50
C LEU A 38 8.54 20.73 13.53
N GLU A 39 9.37 21.65 13.03
CA GLU A 39 8.95 23.00 12.69
C GLU A 39 7.88 22.95 11.59
N GLU A 40 7.03 23.98 11.52
CA GLU A 40 5.81 23.98 10.69
C GLU A 40 6.08 23.63 9.21
N ASP A 41 7.12 24.21 8.60
CA ASP A 41 7.46 23.97 7.20
C ASP A 41 7.93 22.52 6.95
N ASP A 42 8.75 21.98 7.86
CA ASP A 42 9.25 20.61 7.78
C ASP A 42 8.14 19.59 8.07
N ALA A 43 7.26 19.89 9.03
CA ALA A 43 6.06 19.12 9.32
C ALA A 43 5.16 19.04 8.09
N LEU A 44 4.85 20.19 7.47
CA LEU A 44 4.02 20.27 6.26
C LEU A 44 4.66 19.53 5.09
N TYR A 45 5.96 19.69 4.90
CA TYR A 45 6.70 18.99 3.86
C TYR A 45 6.65 17.47 4.05
N LEU A 46 6.94 16.98 5.26
CA LEU A 46 6.94 15.56 5.58
C LEU A 46 5.53 14.97 5.44
N SER A 47 4.49 15.63 5.94
CA SER A 47 3.10 15.20 5.78
C SER A 47 2.71 15.06 4.31
N LYS A 48 3.09 16.01 3.45
CA LYS A 48 2.84 15.91 2.00
C LYS A 48 3.57 14.72 1.35
N LYS A 49 4.77 14.38 1.82
CA LYS A 49 5.54 13.24 1.31
C LYS A 49 4.95 11.90 1.75
N ILE A 50 4.55 11.81 3.02
CA ILE A 50 3.89 10.63 3.57
C ILE A 50 2.56 10.38 2.86
N GLY A 51 1.71 11.41 2.70
CA GLY A 51 0.45 11.27 1.98
C GLY A 51 0.63 10.80 0.53
N ARG A 52 1.68 11.27 -0.16
CA ARG A 52 2.03 10.76 -1.50
C ARG A 52 2.41 9.27 -1.50
N ILE A 53 3.09 8.79 -0.47
CA ILE A 53 3.44 7.37 -0.33
C ILE A 53 2.18 6.55 -0.12
N GLU A 54 1.30 6.98 0.78
CA GLU A 54 0.02 6.33 1.07
C GLU A 54 -0.89 6.24 -0.17
N ASP A 55 -0.96 7.32 -0.95
CA ASP A 55 -1.68 7.36 -2.23
C ASP A 55 -1.15 6.32 -3.23
N GLN A 56 0.17 6.20 -3.36
CA GLN A 56 0.78 5.24 -4.29
C GLN A 56 0.58 3.80 -3.80
N ILE A 57 0.68 3.55 -2.49
CA ILE A 57 0.41 2.23 -1.94
C ILE A 57 -1.05 1.85 -2.18
N SER A 58 -1.99 2.76 -1.95
CA SER A 58 -3.42 2.53 -2.20
C SER A 58 -3.69 2.19 -3.67
N LYS A 59 -3.01 2.86 -4.61
CA LYS A 59 -3.08 2.52 -6.04
C LYS A 59 -2.50 1.14 -6.34
N ILE A 60 -1.37 0.77 -5.75
CA ILE A 60 -0.77 -0.55 -5.95
C ILE A 60 -1.68 -1.64 -5.39
N VAL A 61 -2.28 -1.44 -4.20
CA VAL A 61 -3.25 -2.38 -3.62
C VAL A 61 -4.44 -2.56 -4.57
N ALA A 62 -5.01 -1.48 -5.11
CA ALA A 62 -6.10 -1.57 -6.08
C ALA A 62 -5.69 -2.30 -7.37
N LEU A 63 -4.47 -2.08 -7.88
CA LEU A 63 -3.95 -2.81 -9.04
C LEU A 63 -3.81 -4.31 -8.73
N VAL A 64 -3.28 -4.67 -7.56
CA VAL A 64 -3.12 -6.06 -7.12
C VAL A 64 -4.49 -6.74 -6.93
N GLU A 65 -5.49 -6.03 -6.44
CA GLU A 65 -6.86 -6.53 -6.32
C GLU A 65 -7.52 -6.77 -7.67
N ASN A 66 -7.33 -5.86 -8.62
CA ASN A 66 -7.82 -6.01 -10.00
C ASN A 66 -7.10 -7.11 -10.79
N LEU A 67 -5.88 -7.46 -10.38
CA LEU A 67 -5.15 -8.61 -10.91
C LEU A 67 -5.61 -9.95 -10.30
N SER A 68 -6.48 -9.93 -9.28
CA SER A 68 -7.01 -11.16 -8.68
C SER A 68 -8.16 -11.72 -9.54
N PRO A 69 -8.21 -13.04 -9.81
CA PRO A 69 -9.19 -13.64 -10.73
C PRO A 69 -10.65 -13.43 -10.31
N SER A 70 -10.88 -13.07 -9.05
CA SER A 70 -12.20 -12.85 -8.44
C SER A 70 -13.01 -11.71 -9.07
N ASN A 71 -12.38 -10.79 -9.81
CA ASN A 71 -13.03 -9.61 -10.40
C ASN A 71 -13.33 -9.74 -11.91
N LEU A 72 -13.02 -10.87 -12.56
CA LEU A 72 -13.28 -11.12 -13.98
C LEU A 72 -14.63 -11.82 -14.26
N GLY A 73 -15.57 -11.78 -13.30
CA GLY A 73 -16.84 -12.50 -13.33
C GLY A 73 -18.10 -11.64 -13.16
N ARG A 74 -18.05 -10.35 -13.49
CA ARG A 74 -19.25 -9.50 -13.60
C ARG A 74 -19.29 -8.85 -14.97
#